data_AF-A7EFL0-F1
#
_entry.id   AF-A7EFL0-F1
#
_cell.length_a   1.000
_cell.length_b   1.000
_cell.length_c   1.000
_cell.angle_alpha   90.00
_cell.angle_beta   90.00
_cell.angle_gamma   90.00
#
_symmetry.space_group_name_H-M   'P 1'
#
loop_
_entity.id
_entity.type
_entity.pdbx_description
1 polymer ?
#
loop_
_entity_poly.entity_id
_entity_poly.type
_entity_poly.pdbx_seq_one_letter_code
_entity_poly.pdbx_strand_id
1 'polypeptide(L)' 'MTDLEEEVFIQYIIDIDERGFASKLSNVEDMANYILELQRAKKIRKL' A
#
# COMPACT_ATOMS: atom_id res chain seq x y z
N MET A 1 -6.40 -4.51 -8.45
CA MET A 1 -5.42 -3.43 -8.63
C MET A 1 -5.54 -2.94 -10.05
N THR A 2 -5.94 -1.70 -10.23
CA THR A 2 -5.83 -0.97 -11.50
C THR A 2 -4.50 -0.23 -11.54
N ASP A 3 -4.00 0.08 -12.73
CA ASP A 3 -2.73 0.79 -12.91
C ASP A 3 -2.70 2.12 -12.14
N LEU A 4 -3.85 2.82 -12.05
CA LEU A 4 -3.98 4.06 -11.30
C LEU A 4 -3.85 3.87 -9.78
N GLU A 5 -4.44 2.80 -9.23
CA GLU A 5 -4.33 2.50 -7.79
C GLU A 5 -2.89 2.13 -7.43
N GLU A 6 -2.17 1.45 -8.32
CA GLU A 6 -0.76 1.13 -8.14
C GLU A 6 0.12 2.39 -8.19
N GLU A 7 -0.11 3.29 -9.15
CA GLU A 7 0.63 4.55 -9.26
C GLU A 7 0.45 5.45 -8.03
N VAL A 8 -0.80 5.63 -7.57
CA VAL A 8 -1.10 6.40 -6.35
C VAL A 8 -0.44 5.77 -5.12
N PHE A 9 -0.40 4.44 -5.05
CA PHE A 9 0.22 3.71 -3.95
C PHE A 9 1.74 3.87 -3.93
N ILE A 10 2.40 3.78 -5.08
CA ILE A 10 3.84 4.02 -5.21
C ILE A 10 4.18 5.46 -4.82
N GLN A 11 3.40 6.44 -5.30
CA GLN A 11 3.62 7.85 -4.97
C GLN A 11 3.48 8.11 -3.47
N TYR A 12 2.51 7.49 -2.80
CA TYR A 12 2.35 7.60 -1.35
C TYR A 12 3.56 7.07 -0.56
N ILE A 13 4.19 5.98 -1.02
CA ILE A 13 5.41 5.45 -0.40
C ILE A 13 6.56 6.44 -0.56
N ILE A 14 6.73 6.99 -1.77
CA ILE A 14 7.76 8.01 -2.08
C ILE A 14 7.56 9.25 -1.21
N ASP A 15 6.34 9.77 -1.13
CA ASP A 15 6.00 10.96 -0.33
C ASP A 15 6.33 10.78 1.16
N ILE A 16 6.13 9.57 1.70
CA ILE A 16 6.46 9.23 3.08
C ILE A 16 7.98 9.20 3.29
N ASP A 17 8.71 8.58 2.36
CA ASP A 17 10.18 8.51 2.40
C ASP A 17 10.83 9.89 2.26
N GLU A 18 10.36 10.71 1.32
CA GLU A 18 10.83 12.10 1.11
C GLU A 18 10.63 12.99 2.35
N ARG A 19 9.57 12.74 3.12
CA ARG A 19 9.30 13.46 4.38
C ARG A 19 10.19 12.99 5.54
N GLY A 20 11.09 12.03 5.30
CA GLY A 20 11.97 11.46 6.31
C GLY A 20 11.27 10.49 7.27
N PHE A 21 10.03 10.06 6.95
CA PHE A 21 9.38 8.98 7.67
C PHE A 21 9.81 7.66 7.07
N ALA A 22 10.39 6.76 7.87
CA ALA A 22 10.67 5.41 7.40
C ALA A 22 9.36 4.72 6.99
N SER A 23 9.22 4.39 5.71
CA SER A 23 8.11 3.55 5.24
C SER A 23 8.26 2.17 5.86
N LYS A 24 7.59 1.94 7.00
CA LYS A 24 7.56 0.62 7.62
C LYS A 24 6.82 -0.32 6.67
N LEU A 25 7.42 -1.47 6.38
CA LEU A 25 6.81 -2.50 5.55
C LEU A 25 5.38 -2.84 6.01
N SER A 26 5.13 -2.85 7.32
CA SER A 26 3.80 -3.04 7.91
C SER A 26 2.77 -2.01 7.44
N ASN A 27 3.15 -0.74 7.32
CA ASN A 27 2.23 0.32 6.90
C ASN A 27 1.83 0.16 5.43
N VAL A 28 2.80 -0.27 4.61
CA VAL A 28 2.59 -0.58 3.19
C VAL A 28 1.72 -1.83 3.05
N GLU A 29 2.01 -2.89 3.80
CA GLU A 29 1.21 -4.11 3.82
C GLU A 29 -0.24 -3.85 4.26
N ASP A 30 -0.46 -3.05 5.32
CA ASP A 30 -1.79 -2.71 5.81
C ASP A 30 -2.61 -1.95 4.77
N MET A 31 -2.01 -0.96 4.12
CA MET A 31 -2.69 -0.18 3.10
C MET A 31 -2.98 -1.01 1.83
N ALA A 32 -2.06 -1.88 1.42
CA ALA A 32 -2.30 -2.82 0.33
C ALA A 32 -3.43 -3.82 0.66
N ASN A 33 -3.46 -4.33 1.91
CA ASN A 33 -4.53 -5.21 2.37
C ASN A 33 -5.88 -4.50 2.43
N TYR A 34 -5.93 -3.23 2.81
CA TYR A 34 -7.15 -2.42 2.80
C TYR A 34 -7.74 -2.26 1.39
N ILE A 35 -6.89 -1.94 0.40
CA ILE A 35 -7.30 -1.83 -1.01
C ILE A 35 -7.85 -3.18 -1.51
N LEU A 36 -7.19 -4.28 -1.15
CA LEU A 36 -7.67 -5.62 -1.53
C LEU A 36 -8.98 -6.00 -0.86
N GLU A 37 -9.20 -5.61 0.40
CA GLU A 37 -10.50 -5.81 1.07
C GLU A 37 -11.63 -5.05 0.35
N LEU A 38 -11.40 -3.80 -0.03
CA LEU A 38 -12.36 -3.01 -0.82
C LEU A 38 -12.68 -3.68 -2.17
N GLN A 39 -11.69 -4.31 -2.78
CA GLN A 39 -11.84 -5.05 -4.04
C GLN A 39 -12.39 -6.47 -3.87
N ARG A 40 -12.69 -6.91 -2.63
CA ARG A 40 -13.04 -8.31 -2.29
C ARG A 40 -11.99 -9.32 -2.78
N ALA A 41 -10.75 -8.87 -2.91
CA ALA A 41 -9.61 -9.65 -3.32
C ALA A 41 -8.90 -10.26 -2.10
N LYS A 42 -8.08 -11.27 -2.35
CA LYS A 42 -7.30 -11.94 -1.29
C LYS A 42 -6.16 -11.05 -0.81
N LYS A 43 -6.02 -10.87 0.50
CA LYS A 43 -4.92 -10.16 1.16
C LYS A 43 -3.53 -10.68 0.74
N ILE A 44 -2.55 -9.79 0.68
CA ILE A 44 -1.16 -10.11 0.26
C ILE A 44 -0.44 -10.97 1.31
N ARG A 45 -0.90 -10.93 2.56
CA ARG A 45 -0.32 -11.73 3.66
C ARG A 45 -1.37 -12.42 4.52
N LYS A 46 -1.07 -13.69 4.84
CA LYS A 46 -1.70 -14.52 5.87
C LYS A 46 -0.64 -14.77 6.95
N LEU A 47 -0.91 -14.33 8.18
CA LEU A 47 -0.60 -14.96 9.47
C LEU A 47 -1.06 -14.02 10.57
#